data_AF-A0A950P2D1-F1
#
_entry.id   AF-A0A950P2D1-F1
#
_cell.length_a   1.000
_cell.length_b   1.000
_cell.length_c   1.000
_cell.angle_alpha   90.00
_cell.angle_beta   90.00
_cell.angle_gamma   90.00
#
_symmetry.space_group_name_H-M   'P 1'
#
loop_
_entity.id
_entity.type
_entity.pdbx_description
1 polymer ?
#
loop_
_entity_poly.entity_id
_entity_poly.type
_entity_poly.pdbx_seq_one_letter_code
_entity_poly.pdbx_strand_id
1 'polypeptide(L)'
;ELIDKAMVPGALSGVSLAWTPETAVTVVLASAGYPESSSRGDVISGLEAVPSDVYVTHAGTARGQNGSIVTAGGRVLSVTGLGPTAADARAAAYAAADMVEFEGRQLRRDIAHLK
;
A
#
# COMPACT_ATOMS: atom_id res chain seq x y z
N GLU A 1 -19.46 -0.94 -13.02
CA GLU A 1 -20.71 -0.25 -12.63
C GLU A 1 -20.46 1.07 -11.88
N LEU A 2 -19.87 1.07 -10.66
CA LEU A 2 -19.69 2.31 -9.90
C LEU A 2 -18.72 3.29 -10.58
N ILE A 3 -17.62 2.77 -11.13
CA ILE A 3 -16.64 3.54 -11.92
C ILE A 3 -17.31 4.16 -13.15
N ASP A 4 -18.13 3.41 -13.87
CA ASP A 4 -18.82 3.90 -15.07
C ASP A 4 -19.82 5.01 -14.73
N LYS A 5 -20.60 4.83 -13.65
CA LYS A 5 -21.52 5.86 -13.13
C LYS A 5 -20.79 7.12 -12.69
N ALA A 6 -19.59 7.01 -12.13
CA ALA A 6 -18.80 8.17 -11.72
C ALA A 6 -18.35 9.07 -12.87
N MET A 7 -18.42 8.61 -14.13
CA MET A 7 -18.04 9.38 -15.31
C MET A 7 -19.14 10.32 -15.84
N VAL A 8 -20.36 10.20 -15.32
CA VAL A 8 -21.52 11.01 -15.77
C VAL A 8 -22.01 11.90 -14.62
N PRO A 9 -22.06 13.24 -14.80
CA PRO A 9 -22.56 14.15 -13.77
C PRO A 9 -23.94 13.73 -13.26
N GLY A 10 -24.08 13.56 -11.94
CA GLY A 10 -25.34 13.19 -11.28
C GLY A 10 -25.68 11.70 -11.29
N ALA A 11 -24.98 10.84 -12.03
CA ALA A 11 -25.31 9.41 -12.14
C ALA A 11 -24.95 8.58 -10.88
N LEU A 12 -24.24 9.18 -9.92
CA LEU A 12 -24.04 8.61 -8.59
C LEU A 12 -25.23 8.86 -7.63
N SER A 13 -26.18 9.72 -8.01
CA SER A 13 -27.37 9.97 -7.19
C SER A 13 -28.17 8.68 -6.99
N GLY A 14 -28.48 8.37 -5.73
CA GLY A 14 -29.22 7.15 -5.36
C GLY A 14 -28.40 5.86 -5.36
N VAL A 15 -27.10 5.90 -5.68
CA VAL A 15 -26.22 4.73 -5.56
C VAL A 15 -25.98 4.43 -4.08
N SER A 16 -26.25 3.18 -3.67
CA SER A 16 -25.92 2.69 -2.33
C SER A 16 -24.55 2.04 -2.34
N LEU A 17 -23.71 2.38 -1.34
CA LEU A 17 -22.41 1.74 -1.12
C LEU A 17 -22.57 0.60 -0.13
N ALA A 18 -21.90 -0.52 -0.41
CA ALA A 18 -21.79 -1.65 0.50
C ALA A 18 -20.32 -1.82 0.90
N TRP A 19 -20.09 -2.15 2.16
CA TRP A 19 -18.77 -2.36 2.74
C TRP A 19 -18.73 -3.75 3.38
N THR A 20 -17.58 -4.42 3.33
CA THR A 20 -17.35 -5.61 4.13
C THR A 20 -17.25 -5.21 5.61
N PRO A 21 -17.51 -6.12 6.57
CA PRO A 21 -17.34 -5.83 7.98
C PRO A 21 -15.86 -5.79 8.41
N GLU A 22 -14.93 -6.08 7.49
CA GLU A 22 -13.50 -6.12 7.79
C GLU A 22 -12.93 -4.73 8.01
N THR A 23 -11.93 -4.67 8.88
CA THR A 23 -11.07 -3.50 9.03
C THR A 23 -9.93 -3.58 8.03
N ALA A 24 -9.54 -2.42 7.48
CA ALA A 24 -8.35 -2.27 6.65
C ALA A 24 -7.31 -1.40 7.37
N VAL A 25 -6.05 -1.84 7.37
CA VAL A 25 -4.91 -1.06 7.89
C VAL A 25 -3.84 -0.99 6.81
N THR A 26 -3.41 0.24 6.49
CA THR A 26 -2.40 0.50 5.46
C THR A 26 -1.10 1.02 6.08
N VAL A 27 0.00 0.32 5.82
CA VAL A 27 1.36 0.74 6.15
C VAL A 27 2.05 1.25 4.89
N VAL A 28 2.64 2.44 4.96
CA VAL A 28 3.40 3.01 3.84
C VAL A 28 4.87 2.65 3.98
N LEU A 29 5.46 2.13 2.90
CA LEU A 29 6.90 2.01 2.71
C LEU A 29 7.38 3.23 1.91
N ALA A 30 8.28 4.02 2.49
CA ALA A 30 8.85 5.20 1.87
C ALA A 30 10.35 5.01 1.57
N SER A 31 10.86 5.74 0.58
CA SER A 31 12.26 5.75 0.17
C SER A 31 13.14 6.52 1.15
N ALA A 32 14.45 6.27 1.06
CA ALA A 32 15.42 6.89 1.93
C ALA A 32 15.35 8.42 1.85
N GLY A 33 15.34 9.08 3.01
CA GLY A 33 15.39 10.53 3.14
C GLY A 33 14.04 11.25 3.03
N TYR A 34 12.93 10.53 2.80
CA TYR A 34 11.59 11.13 2.82
C TYR A 34 11.23 11.63 4.23
N PRO A 35 10.65 12.83 4.42
CA PRO A 35 10.05 13.68 3.39
C PRO A 35 10.96 14.73 2.74
N GLU A 36 12.15 14.98 3.29
CA GLU A 36 13.04 16.05 2.83
C GLU A 36 13.69 15.76 1.47
N SER A 37 13.94 14.49 1.18
CA SER A 37 14.47 14.00 -0.10
C SER A 37 13.84 12.64 -0.46
N SER A 38 14.26 12.01 -1.56
CA SER A 38 13.80 10.67 -1.92
C SER A 38 14.82 9.96 -2.79
N SER A 39 15.25 8.76 -2.40
CA SER A 39 16.00 7.87 -3.29
C SER A 39 15.12 7.36 -4.45
N ARG A 40 15.77 7.01 -5.57
CA ARG A 40 15.14 6.50 -6.79
C ARG A 40 16.05 5.47 -7.44
N GLY A 41 15.44 4.46 -8.06
CA GLY A 41 16.14 3.40 -8.78
C GLY A 41 16.50 2.20 -7.92
N ASP A 42 16.16 2.20 -6.63
CA ASP A 42 16.43 1.09 -5.73
C ASP A 42 15.50 -0.08 -6.07
N VAL A 43 16.06 -1.27 -6.26
CA VAL A 43 15.29 -2.46 -6.61
C VAL A 43 14.38 -2.86 -5.45
N ILE A 44 13.11 -3.06 -5.77
CA ILE A 44 12.10 -3.56 -4.83
C ILE A 44 12.00 -5.08 -5.00
N SER A 45 12.22 -5.82 -3.92
CA SER A 45 12.16 -7.28 -3.87
C SER A 45 11.11 -7.79 -2.86
N GLY A 46 10.76 -9.08 -2.95
CA GLY A 46 9.86 -9.75 -1.99
C GLY A 46 8.37 -9.54 -2.24
N LEU A 47 7.99 -8.84 -3.31
CA LEU A 47 6.59 -8.62 -3.70
C LEU A 47 5.86 -9.95 -3.99
N GLU A 48 6.58 -10.94 -4.53
CA GLU A 48 6.09 -12.28 -4.83
C GLU A 48 5.78 -13.13 -3.60
N ALA A 49 6.35 -12.79 -2.45
CA ALA A 49 6.13 -13.49 -1.19
C ALA A 49 4.93 -12.94 -0.41
N VAL A 50 4.39 -11.79 -0.80
CA VAL A 50 3.26 -11.17 -0.12
C VAL A 50 2.00 -12.04 -0.31
N PRO A 51 1.28 -12.37 0.78
CA PRO A 51 0.03 -13.13 0.71
C PRO A 51 -1.00 -12.46 -0.21
N SER A 52 -1.78 -13.27 -0.93
CA SER A 52 -2.75 -12.79 -1.93
C SER A 52 -3.94 -12.00 -1.34
N ASP A 53 -4.16 -12.12 -0.03
CA ASP A 53 -5.18 -11.40 0.75
C ASP A 53 -4.67 -10.07 1.32
N VAL A 54 -3.41 -9.71 1.06
CA VAL A 54 -2.85 -8.39 1.34
C VAL A 54 -2.72 -7.59 0.05
N TYR A 55 -3.17 -6.34 0.08
CA TYR A 55 -3.11 -5.46 -1.08
C TYR A 55 -1.84 -4.61 -1.04
N VAL A 56 -0.97 -4.79 -2.03
CA VAL A 56 0.19 -3.92 -2.26
C VAL A 56 -0.12 -2.96 -3.40
N THR A 57 -0.35 -1.69 -3.05
CA THR A 57 -0.61 -0.64 -4.03
C THR A 57 0.67 0.13 -4.33
N HIS A 58 1.01 0.19 -5.62
CA HIS A 58 2.15 0.93 -6.12
C HIS A 58 1.88 2.43 -6.14
N ALA A 59 2.75 3.22 -5.50
CA ALA A 59 2.74 4.68 -5.54
C ALA A 59 3.96 5.18 -6.34
N GLY A 60 5.04 5.56 -5.65
CA GLY A 60 6.29 5.97 -6.27
C GLY A 60 7.13 4.78 -6.73
N THR A 61 6.66 4.01 -7.71
CA THR A 61 7.43 2.92 -8.34
C THR A 61 7.55 3.08 -9.85
N ALA A 62 8.60 2.55 -10.45
CA ALA A 62 8.78 2.48 -11.90
C ALA A 62 9.30 1.10 -12.32
N ARG A 63 9.29 0.83 -13.64
CA ARG A 63 10.01 -0.31 -14.22
C ARG A 63 11.46 0.10 -14.50
N GLY A 64 12.41 -0.68 -13.99
CA GLY A 64 13.84 -0.56 -14.27
C GLY A 64 14.21 -1.13 -15.65
N GLN A 65 15.47 -0.92 -16.05
CA GLN A 65 15.97 -1.31 -17.39
C GLN A 65 15.93 -2.83 -17.65
N ASN A 66 16.04 -3.64 -16.60
CA ASN A 66 15.97 -5.10 -16.65
C ASN A 66 14.55 -5.65 -16.37
N GLY A 67 13.54 -4.78 -16.32
CA GLY A 67 12.17 -5.14 -15.98
C GLY A 67 11.87 -5.27 -14.48
N SER A 68 12.85 -5.04 -13.61
CA SER A 68 12.61 -4.99 -12.15
C SER A 68 11.68 -3.84 -11.78
N ILE A 69 11.03 -3.94 -10.62
CA ILE A 69 10.34 -2.80 -10.02
C ILE A 69 11.36 -2.02 -9.19
N VAL A 70 11.34 -0.69 -9.31
CA VAL A 70 12.27 0.19 -8.59
C VAL A 70 11.54 1.35 -7.89
N THR A 71 12.16 1.93 -6.86
CA THR A 71 11.71 3.18 -6.23
C THR A 71 11.71 4.34 -7.25
N ALA A 72 10.70 5.20 -7.20
CA ALA A 72 10.54 6.32 -8.12
C ALA A 72 9.87 7.55 -7.47
N GLY A 73 9.86 7.63 -6.14
CA GLY A 73 9.28 8.74 -5.39
C GLY A 73 9.47 8.58 -3.88
N GLY A 74 8.97 9.55 -3.10
CA GLY A 74 9.07 9.56 -1.64
C GLY A 74 8.27 8.42 -0.97
N ARG A 75 6.95 8.38 -1.18
CA ARG A 75 6.11 7.24 -0.77
C ARG A 75 6.10 6.21 -1.90
N VAL A 76 6.54 4.99 -1.62
CA VAL A 76 6.84 3.98 -2.65
C VAL A 76 5.71 2.97 -2.75
N LEU A 77 5.34 2.32 -1.64
CA LEU A 77 4.27 1.32 -1.60
C LEU A 77 3.31 1.60 -0.44
N SER A 78 2.06 1.21 -0.64
CA SER A 78 1.05 1.10 0.42
C SER A 78 0.68 -0.37 0.59
N VAL A 79 1.00 -0.96 1.74
CA VAL A 79 0.70 -2.35 2.08
C VAL A 79 -0.52 -2.38 2.98
N THR A 80 -1.62 -2.96 2.51
CA THR A 80 -2.91 -2.95 3.19
C THR A 80 -3.34 -4.35 3.57
N GLY A 81 -3.34 -4.63 4.87
CA GLY A 81 -3.91 -5.84 5.44
C GLY A 81 -5.40 -5.66 5.74
N LEU A 82 -6.16 -6.73 5.58
CA LEU A 82 -7.56 -6.84 6.02
C LEU A 82 -7.66 -7.78 7.22
N GLY A 83 -8.70 -7.61 8.03
CA GLY A 83 -9.00 -8.52 9.13
C GLY A 83 -10.27 -8.15 9.88
N PRO A 84 -10.80 -9.05 10.72
CA PRO A 84 -12.04 -8.81 11.47
C PRO A 84 -11.89 -7.70 12.52
N THR A 85 -10.67 -7.43 12.98
CA THR A 85 -10.36 -6.31 13.88
C THR A 85 -9.22 -5.45 13.35
N ALA A 86 -9.08 -4.24 13.91
CA ALA A 86 -7.93 -3.38 13.64
C ALA A 86 -6.60 -4.04 14.01
N ALA A 87 -6.56 -4.88 15.05
CA ALA A 87 -5.36 -5.60 15.45
C ALA A 87 -4.95 -6.66 14.42
N ASP A 88 -5.92 -7.41 13.89
CA ASP A 88 -5.68 -8.44 12.88
C ASP A 88 -5.23 -7.82 11.55
N ALA A 89 -5.96 -6.79 11.08
CA ALA A 89 -5.61 -6.06 9.86
C ALA A 89 -4.22 -5.42 9.96
N ARG A 90 -3.88 -4.85 11.13
CA ARG A 90 -2.56 -4.29 11.41
C ARG A 90 -1.47 -5.37 11.36
N ALA A 91 -1.70 -6.53 11.99
CA ALA A 91 -0.74 -7.63 12.00
C ALA A 91 -0.45 -8.13 10.58
N ALA A 92 -1.50 -8.33 9.77
CA ALA A 92 -1.37 -8.70 8.36
C ALA A 92 -0.59 -7.66 7.55
N ALA A 93 -0.90 -6.37 7.71
CA ALA A 93 -0.23 -5.29 6.99
C ALA A 93 1.28 -5.23 7.31
N TYR A 94 1.66 -5.35 8.58
CA TYR A 94 3.07 -5.32 8.98
C TYR A 94 3.82 -6.59 8.57
N ALA A 95 3.23 -7.77 8.73
CA ALA A 95 3.85 -9.02 8.32
C ALA A 95 4.21 -9.01 6.83
N ALA A 96 3.29 -8.54 5.98
CA ALA A 96 3.55 -8.37 4.56
C ALA A 96 4.53 -7.22 4.25
N ALA A 97 4.44 -6.10 4.96
CA ALA A 97 5.36 -4.97 4.77
C ALA A 97 6.82 -5.33 5.13
N ASP A 98 7.02 -6.32 6.00
CA ASP A 98 8.33 -6.84 6.37
C ASP A 98 8.91 -7.86 5.37
N MET A 99 8.10 -8.34 4.42
CA MET A 99 8.58 -9.18 3.31
C MET A 99 9.17 -8.34 2.17
N VAL A 100 8.79 -7.06 2.07
CA VAL A 100 9.18 -6.18 0.97
C VAL A 100 10.38 -5.33 1.36
N GLU A 101 11.44 -5.43 0.55
CA GLU A 101 12.72 -4.77 0.80
C GLU A 101 13.15 -3.88 -0.37
N PHE A 102 13.81 -2.77 -0.03
CA PHE A 102 14.58 -1.91 -0.92
C PHE A 102 15.51 -1.03 -0.09
N GLU A 103 16.57 -0.52 -0.71
CA GLU A 103 17.63 0.22 -0.02
C GLU A 103 17.08 1.44 0.74
N GLY A 104 17.44 1.54 2.03
CA GLY A 104 17.06 2.65 2.90
C GLY A 104 15.55 2.81 3.14
N ARG A 105 14.76 1.74 2.99
CA ARG A 105 13.32 1.78 3.24
C ARG A 105 13.00 2.28 4.65
N GLN A 106 11.93 3.04 4.77
CA GLN A 106 11.43 3.58 6.03
C GLN A 106 9.93 3.35 6.17
N LEU A 107 9.51 3.00 7.39
CA LEU A 107 8.11 2.84 7.75
C LEU A 107 7.87 3.11 9.23
N ARG A 108 6.69 3.59 9.57
CA ARG A 108 6.24 3.75 10.97
C ARG A 108 5.73 2.42 11.52
N ARG A 109 6.04 2.13 12.79
CA ARG A 109 5.63 0.89 13.48
C ARG A 109 4.40 1.03 14.39
N ASP A 110 3.83 2.23 14.46
CA ASP A 110 2.71 2.60 15.33
C ASP A 110 1.42 2.92 14.56
N ILE A 111 1.34 2.55 13.28
CA ILE A 111 0.09 2.68 12.51
C ILE A 111 -0.97 1.78 13.11
N ALA A 112 -2.17 2.34 13.33
CA ALA A 112 -3.29 1.69 14.00
C ALA A 112 -2.93 1.10 15.38
N HIS A 113 -1.97 1.70 16.10
CA HIS A 113 -1.68 1.31 17.46
C HIS A 113 -2.89 1.59 18.35
N LEU A 114 -3.49 0.54 18.89
CA LEU A 114 -4.62 0.64 19.80
C LEU A 114 -4.11 1.18 21.15
N LYS A 115 -4.81 2.17 21.70
CA LYS A 115 -4.57 2.68 23.05
C LYS A 115 -5.47 1.96 24.04
#